data_AF-A0A2G9MKI6-F1
#
_entry.id   AF-A0A2G9MKI6-F1
#
_cell.length_a   1.000
_cell.length_b   1.000
_cell.length_c   1.000
_cell.angle_alpha   90.00
_cell.angle_beta   90.00
_cell.angle_gamma   90.00
#
_symmetry.space_group_name_H-M   'P 1'
#
loop_
_entity.id
_entity.type
_entity.pdbx_description
1 polymer ?
#
loop_
_entity_poly.entity_id
_entity_poly.type
_entity_poly.pdbx_seq_one_letter_code
_entity_poly.pdbx_strand_id
1 'polypeptide(L)' 'MHKVTCDKCNKECEVPFKPTESKPVYCSDCFRKNGSGSGSNNSSKGLDEINKKLDKILGILEEL' A
#
# COMPACT_ATOMS: atom_id res chain seq x y z
N MET A 1 -11.76 -24.91 -0.96
CA MET A 1 -11.27 -23.85 -0.06
C MET A 1 -11.14 -24.44 1.33
N HIS A 2 -10.12 -24.05 2.10
CA HIS A 2 -9.88 -24.50 3.46
C HIS A 2 -10.01 -23.32 4.43
N LYS A 3 -10.88 -23.46 5.43
CA LYS A 3 -11.03 -22.49 6.52
C LYS A 3 -9.83 -22.57 7.46
N VAL A 4 -9.24 -21.42 7.77
CA VAL A 4 -8.03 -21.27 8.59
C VAL A 4 -8.05 -19.95 9.34
N THR A 5 -7.32 -19.90 10.45
CA THR A 5 -7.05 -18.65 11.17
C THR A 5 -5.71 -18.09 10.71
N CYS A 6 -5.67 -16.80 10.36
CA CYS A 6 -4.43 -16.13 9.97
C CYS A 6 -3.47 -16.00 11.15
N ASP A 7 -2.25 -16.51 11.02
CA ASP A 7 -1.22 -16.49 12.09
C ASP A 7 -0.76 -15.07 12.47
N LYS A 8 -1.02 -14.07 11.62
CA LYS A 8 -0.60 -12.67 11.86
C LYS A 8 -1.66 -11.81 12.53
N CYS A 9 -2.93 -11.97 12.15
CA CYS A 9 -4.01 -11.10 12.61
C CYS A 9 -5.14 -11.83 13.34
N ASN A 10 -5.04 -13.16 13.47
CA ASN A 10 -6.00 -14.03 14.16
C ASN A 10 -7.45 -13.94 13.64
N LYS A 11 -7.63 -13.56 12.37
CA LYS A 11 -8.95 -13.57 11.70
C LYS A 11 -9.16 -14.87 10.93
N GLU A 12 -10.39 -15.36 10.89
CA GLU A 12 -10.80 -16.47 10.01
C GLU A 12 -10.72 -16.02 8.54
N CYS A 13 -10.12 -16.86 7.70
CA CYS A 13 -10.06 -16.68 6.25
C CYS A 13 -10.07 -18.02 5.52
N GLU A 14 -10.25 -17.98 4.21
CA GLU A 14 -10.24 -19.18 3.36
C GLU A 14 -9.04 -19.14 2.41
N VAL A 15 -8.38 -20.30 2.27
CA VAL A 15 -7.24 -20.46 1.36
C VAL A 15 -7.51 -21.56 0.30
N PRO A 16 -6.97 -21.43 -0.92
CA PRO A 16 -7.17 -22.40 -1.99
C PRO A 16 -6.22 -23.61 -1.91
N PHE A 17 -5.30 -23.65 -0.95
CA PHE A 17 -4.32 -24.71 -0.76
C PHE A 17 -4.52 -25.39 0.59
N LYS A 18 -4.07 -26.65 0.73
CA LYS A 18 -4.10 -27.37 2.01
C LYS A 18 -3.05 -26.76 2.96
N PRO A 19 -3.44 -26.26 4.14
CA PRO A 19 -2.51 -25.77 5.16
C PRO A 19 -1.56 -26.89 5.62
N THR A 20 -0.32 -26.54 5.92
CA THR A 20 0.69 -27.46 6.49
C THR A 20 1.23 -26.87 7.78
N GLU A 21 1.43 -27.69 8.81
CA GLU A 21 1.91 -27.22 10.13
C GLU A 21 3.32 -26.58 10.10
N SER A 22 4.11 -26.84 9.05
CA SER A 22 5.46 -26.31 8.92
C SER A 22 5.53 -24.83 8.50
N LYS A 23 4.45 -24.25 7.94
CA LYS A 23 4.46 -22.88 7.38
C LYS A 23 3.25 -22.08 7.88
N PRO A 24 3.44 -20.82 8.29
CA PRO A 24 2.33 -19.97 8.71
C PRO A 24 1.41 -19.64 7.54
N VAL A 25 0.12 -19.56 7.82
CA VAL A 25 -0.94 -19.20 6.89
C VAL A 25 -1.35 -17.76 7.13
N TYR A 26 -1.35 -16.96 6.07
CA TYR A 26 -1.72 -15.55 6.13
C TYR A 26 -2.95 -15.26 5.28
N CYS A 27 -3.84 -14.42 5.79
CA CYS A 27 -4.92 -13.86 4.98
C CYS A 27 -4.37 -12.96 3.87
N SER A 28 -5.19 -12.71 2.84
CA SER A 28 -4.83 -11.89 1.68
C SER A 28 -4.23 -10.52 2.06
N ASP A 29 -4.77 -9.85 3.08
CA ASP A 29 -4.27 -8.55 3.53
C ASP A 29 -2.88 -8.66 4.18
N CYS A 30 -2.70 -9.67 5.04
CA CYS A 30 -1.45 -9.91 5.73
C CYS A 30 -0.34 -10.35 4.76
N PHE A 31 -0.70 -11.14 3.74
CA PHE A 31 0.20 -11.57 2.67
C PHE A 31 0.65 -10.39 1.81
N ARG A 32 -0.29 -9.54 1.36
CA ARG A 32 0.02 -8.30 0.61
C ARG A 32 0.94 -7.36 1.39
N LYS A 33 0.72 -7.23 2.70
CA LYS A 33 1.56 -6.42 3.58
C LYS A 33 2.97 -7.01 3.79
N ASN A 34 3.14 -8.32 3.63
CA ASN A 34 4.41 -9.00 3.83
C ASN A 34 5.23 -9.20 2.53
N GLY A 35 4.56 -9.18 1.37
CA GLY A 35 5.15 -9.51 0.07
C GLY A 35 5.65 -8.34 -0.77
N SER A 36 5.53 -7.09 -0.32
CA SER A 36 5.86 -5.94 -1.19
C SER A 36 6.30 -4.71 -0.39
N GLY A 37 7.59 -4.65 -0.07
CA GLY A 37 8.32 -3.40 0.16
C GLY A 37 8.51 -2.58 -1.13
N SER A 38 7.45 -2.39 -1.92
CA SER A 38 7.42 -1.54 -3.12
C SER A 38 6.01 -0.99 -3.37
N GLY A 39 5.40 -0.40 -2.35
CA GLY A 39 4.27 0.51 -2.49
C GLY A 39 4.75 1.93 -2.28
N SER A 40 5.65 2.39 -3.15
CA SER A 40 6.12 3.78 -3.15
C SER A 40 4.94 4.69 -3.51
N ASN A 41 4.25 5.22 -2.50
CA ASN A 41 3.30 6.33 -2.65
C ASN A 41 3.61 7.40 -1.58
N ASN A 42 4.88 7.82 -1.53
CA ASN A 42 5.34 8.92 -0.69
C ASN A 42 6.05 10.01 -1.53
N SER A 43 5.50 10.35 -2.70
CA SER A 43 6.14 11.31 -3.60
C SER A 43 5.32 12.54 -3.99
N SER A 44 4.18 12.83 -3.35
CA SER A 44 3.46 14.08 -3.65
C SER A 44 4.13 15.30 -3.02
N LYS A 45 4.63 15.19 -1.78
CA LYS A 45 5.00 16.37 -0.97
C LYS A 45 6.04 17.30 -1.64
N GLY A 46 7.00 16.76 -2.39
CA GLY A 46 8.01 17.56 -3.08
C GLY A 46 7.53 18.19 -4.39
N LEU A 47 6.56 17.57 -5.07
CA LEU A 47 6.00 18.05 -6.33
C LEU A 47 5.00 19.19 -6.08
N ASP A 48 4.25 19.13 -4.98
CA ASP A 48 3.29 20.17 -4.57
C ASP A 48 3.96 21.55 -4.38
N GLU A 49 5.17 21.61 -3.80
CA GLU A 49 5.88 22.88 -3.61
C GLU A 49 6.41 23.48 -4.92
N ILE A 50 6.78 22.64 -5.89
CA ILE A 50 7.23 23.08 -7.20
C ILE A 50 6.05 23.69 -7.97
N ASN A 51 4.89 23.02 -7.97
CA ASN A 51 3.68 23.51 -8.62
C ASN A 51 3.22 24.84 -8.00
N LYS A 52 3.23 24.94 -6.66
CA LYS A 52 2.90 26.20 -5.96
C LYS A 52 3.83 27.36 -6.32
N LYS A 53 5.10 27.10 -6.63
CA LYS A 53 6.03 28.13 -7.13
C LYS A 53 5.72 28.52 -8.58
N LEU A 54 5.36 27.55 -9.42
CA LEU A 54 4.94 27.79 -10.80
C LEU A 54 3.68 28.67 -10.86
N ASP A 55 2.68 28.40 -10.01
CA ASP A 55 1.44 29.19 -9.95
C ASP A 55 1.71 30.67 -9.61
N LYS A 56 2.64 30.94 -8.69
CA LYS A 56 3.02 32.31 -8.35
C LYS A 56 3.70 33.03 -9.50
N ILE A 57 4.56 32.34 -10.24
CA ILE A 57 5.25 32.92 -11.40
C ILE A 57 4.24 33.21 -12.51
N LEU A 58 3.30 32.29 -12.76
CA LEU A 58 2.25 32.46 -13.76
C LEU A 58 1.35 33.66 -13.43
N GLY A 59 0.93 33.80 -12.17
CA GLY A 59 0.12 34.96 -11.74
C GLY A 59 0.82 36.30 -11.97
N ILE A 60 2.13 36.39 -11.71
CA ILE A 60 2.90 37.63 -11.96
C ILE A 60 2.96 37.97 -13.46
N LEU A 61 2.95 36.97 -14.34
CA LEU A 61 2.98 37.17 -15.79
C LEU A 61 1.60 37.52 -16.38
N GLU A 62 0.51 37.19 -15.70
CA GLU A 62 -0.86 37.52 -16.13
C GLU A 62 -1.31 38.93 -15.69
N GLU A 63 -0.62 39.53 -14.71
CA GLU A 63 -0.89 40.89 -14.22
C GLU A 63 -0.06 41.99 -14.92
N LEU A 64 0.67 41.65 -16.00
CA LEU A 64 1.44 42.57 -16.87
C LEU A 64 0.78 42.73 -18.25
#